data_AF-A0A968GR21-F1
#
_entry.id   AF-A0A968GR21-F1
#
_cell.length_a   1.000
_cell.length_b   1.000
_cell.length_c   1.000
_cell.angle_alpha   90.00
_cell.angle_beta   90.00
_cell.angle_gamma   90.00
#
_symmetry.space_group_name_H-M   'P 1'
#
loop_
_entity.id
_entity.type
_entity.pdbx_description
1 polymer ?
#
loop_
_entity_poly.entity_id
_entity_poly.type
_entity_poly.pdbx_seq_one_letter_code
_entity_poly.pdbx_strand_id
1 'polypeptide(L)'
;MPKNKLNNLTNKEWLKFQKSWFIHNPPPRKKGVLVHPAKFPETMAQEFIEFFTRQGETVLDPMAGTGSTLVAALRAGRNSYGIELNPKYAQIAHDIIEAERVALGDPVSNLQSLIINGDAAQISTYQVPLIDYVLTSPPYWDMLHARGAETQKKRRSSTDLDVHYSDDPNDLGNVEDYEAFLEKLVDIYKGLKPLLREKAYLTIIVKNVKKGGKIYPLAWDIARELGRTYTLKDEKIWLQDNQRLSPFGLGSAWVSNTFHHYCLQFRKE
;
A
#
# COMPACT_ATOMS: atom_id res chain seq x y z
N MET A 1 13.68 31.16 9.85
CA MET A 1 12.82 30.00 10.22
C MET A 1 13.65 28.74 10.12
N PRO A 2 13.51 27.75 11.02
CA PRO A 2 14.21 26.48 10.87
C PRO A 2 13.84 25.85 9.52
N LYS A 3 14.84 25.41 8.76
CA LYS A 3 14.66 24.73 7.46
C LYS A 3 13.86 23.46 7.72
N ASN A 4 12.67 23.31 7.11
CA ASN A 4 11.87 22.08 7.17
C ASN A 4 12.77 20.92 6.76
N LYS A 5 13.04 19.99 7.69
CA LYS A 5 13.99 18.89 7.47
C LYS A 5 13.37 17.67 6.79
N LEU A 6 12.04 17.53 6.83
CA LEU A 6 11.32 16.34 6.39
C LEU A 6 11.05 16.32 4.89
N ASN A 7 10.66 17.47 4.32
CA ASN A 7 10.25 17.53 2.91
C ASN A 7 10.57 18.87 2.25
N ASN A 8 10.16 18.99 0.99
CA ASN A 8 10.34 20.17 0.14
C ASN A 8 9.05 20.99 -0.02
N LEU A 9 8.01 20.74 0.78
CA LEU A 9 6.69 21.38 0.65
C LEU A 9 6.66 22.81 1.20
N THR A 10 5.74 23.61 0.65
CA THR A 10 5.38 24.92 1.22
C THR A 10 4.60 24.75 2.52
N ASN A 11 4.54 25.81 3.35
CA ASN A 11 3.72 25.81 4.58
C ASN A 11 2.23 25.51 4.29
N LYS A 12 1.70 25.96 3.15
CA LYS A 12 0.30 25.73 2.77
C LYS A 12 0.04 24.27 2.45
N GLU A 13 0.91 23.64 1.67
CA GLU A 13 0.82 22.21 1.34
C GLU A 13 0.98 21.35 2.59
N TRP A 14 1.95 21.71 3.45
CA TRP A 14 2.13 21.07 4.75
C TRP A 14 0.86 21.08 5.59
N LEU A 15 0.28 22.27 5.80
CA LEU A 15 -0.94 22.42 6.61
C LEU A 15 -2.13 21.66 6.01
N LYS A 16 -2.25 21.61 4.68
CA LYS A 16 -3.31 20.84 4.01
C LYS A 16 -3.17 19.34 4.29
N PHE A 17 -1.94 18.82 4.28
CA PHE A 17 -1.68 17.40 4.52
C PHE A 17 -2.00 16.97 5.97
N GLN A 18 -1.93 17.88 6.95
CA GLN A 18 -2.19 17.56 8.36
C GLN A 18 -3.64 17.24 8.72
N LYS A 19 -4.59 17.35 7.79
CA LYS A 19 -5.98 16.94 8.06
C LYS A 19 -6.05 15.46 8.45
N SER A 20 -6.80 15.09 9.47
CA SER A 20 -6.97 13.69 9.88
C SER A 20 -7.73 12.84 8.85
N TRP A 21 -8.35 13.44 7.83
CA TRP A 21 -9.01 12.74 6.74
C TRP A 21 -8.89 13.50 5.42
N PHE A 22 -9.11 12.79 4.32
CA PHE A 22 -9.08 13.36 2.98
C PHE A 22 -9.91 12.50 2.01
N ILE A 23 -10.35 13.12 0.90
CA ILE A 23 -10.97 12.43 -0.22
C ILE A 23 -9.95 12.41 -1.35
N HIS A 24 -9.71 11.25 -1.94
CA HIS A 24 -8.87 11.12 -3.13
C HIS A 24 -9.53 10.20 -4.14
N ASN A 25 -10.00 10.79 -5.24
CA ASN A 25 -10.62 10.08 -6.33
C ASN A 25 -9.69 10.12 -7.53
N PRO A 26 -9.04 9.01 -7.90
CA PRO A 26 -8.24 8.99 -9.13
C PRO A 26 -9.15 9.31 -10.32
N PRO A 27 -8.64 10.03 -11.33
CA PRO A 27 -9.41 10.25 -12.55
C PRO A 27 -9.80 8.90 -13.20
N PRO A 28 -10.92 8.84 -13.95
CA PRO A 28 -11.30 7.65 -14.68
C PRO A 28 -10.14 7.17 -15.55
N ARG A 29 -9.71 5.92 -15.38
CA ARG A 29 -8.57 5.36 -16.12
C ARG A 29 -8.90 5.29 -17.62
N LYS A 30 -7.95 5.69 -18.48
CA LYS A 30 -8.10 5.63 -19.95
C LYS A 30 -8.27 4.17 -20.40
N LYS A 31 -9.14 3.92 -21.39
CA LYS A 31 -9.31 2.60 -22.02
C LYS A 31 -7.99 2.17 -22.68
N GLY A 32 -7.55 0.93 -22.45
CA GLY A 32 -6.38 0.33 -23.12
C GLY A 32 -5.10 0.21 -22.28
N VAL A 33 -5.08 0.68 -21.04
CA VAL A 33 -3.98 0.40 -20.10
C VAL A 33 -4.23 -0.96 -19.45
N LEU A 34 -3.23 -1.84 -19.48
CA LEU A 34 -3.22 -3.17 -18.86
C LEU A 34 -3.85 -3.09 -17.45
N VAL A 35 -4.91 -3.87 -17.29
CA VAL A 35 -5.78 -3.86 -16.10
C VAL A 35 -5.10 -4.68 -15.03
N HIS A 36 -4.58 -4.03 -14.00
CA HIS A 36 -4.07 -4.73 -12.82
C HIS A 36 -4.92 -4.45 -11.58
N PRO A 37 -5.32 -5.50 -10.83
CA PRO A 37 -6.27 -5.39 -9.74
C PRO A 37 -5.73 -4.61 -8.53
N ALA A 38 -6.67 -3.99 -7.80
CA ALA A 38 -6.57 -3.54 -6.40
C ALA A 38 -5.43 -2.61 -5.94
N LYS A 39 -4.74 -1.87 -6.84
CA LYS A 39 -3.75 -0.86 -6.42
C LYS A 39 -4.37 0.45 -5.91
N PHE A 40 -3.78 1.05 -4.88
CA PHE A 40 -4.11 2.43 -4.48
C PHE A 40 -3.63 3.44 -5.55
N PRO A 41 -4.22 4.64 -5.63
CA PRO A 41 -3.84 5.64 -6.63
C PRO A 41 -2.38 6.11 -6.51
N GLU A 42 -1.64 6.12 -7.62
CA GLU A 42 -0.26 6.60 -7.66
C GLU A 42 -0.15 8.08 -7.24
N THR A 43 -1.13 8.90 -7.60
CA THR A 43 -1.15 10.32 -7.23
C THR A 43 -1.33 10.52 -5.73
N MET A 44 -2.10 9.66 -5.06
CA MET A 44 -2.20 9.68 -3.60
C MET A 44 -0.89 9.23 -2.97
N ALA A 45 -0.30 8.15 -3.47
CA ALA A 45 0.99 7.66 -3.00
C ALA A 45 2.08 8.73 -3.13
N GLN A 46 2.06 9.49 -4.23
CA GLN A 46 2.97 10.61 -4.46
C GLN A 46 2.82 11.70 -3.39
N GLU A 47 1.59 12.08 -2.99
CA GLU A 47 1.38 13.05 -1.91
C GLU A 47 2.00 12.59 -0.58
N PHE A 48 1.86 11.31 -0.25
CA PHE A 48 2.48 10.72 0.95
C PHE A 48 4.01 10.70 0.87
N ILE A 49 4.56 10.25 -0.26
CA ILE A 49 6.01 10.22 -0.50
C ILE A 49 6.58 11.63 -0.42
N GLU A 50 5.94 12.61 -1.06
CA GLU A 50 6.37 14.00 -1.03
C GLU A 50 6.32 14.62 0.36
N PHE A 51 5.39 14.19 1.21
CA PHE A 51 5.31 14.66 2.59
C PHE A 51 6.35 14.01 3.50
N PHE A 52 6.62 12.71 3.35
CA PHE A 52 7.51 11.98 4.27
C PHE A 52 8.97 11.88 3.79
N THR A 53 9.28 12.42 2.62
CA THR A 53 10.64 12.40 2.05
C THR A 53 11.01 13.69 1.34
N ARG A 54 12.31 13.84 1.07
CA ARG A 54 12.88 14.77 0.11
C ARG A 54 13.19 14.08 -1.22
N GLN A 55 13.41 14.89 -2.26
CA GLN A 55 13.95 14.39 -3.52
C GLN A 55 15.28 13.65 -3.31
N GLY A 56 15.47 12.55 -4.02
CA GLY A 56 16.64 11.67 -3.92
C GLY A 56 16.64 10.69 -2.75
N GLU A 57 15.74 10.84 -1.76
CA GLU A 57 15.58 9.86 -0.68
C GLU A 57 14.93 8.56 -1.18
N THR A 58 15.00 7.52 -0.35
CA THR A 58 14.62 6.15 -0.75
C THR A 58 13.32 5.70 -0.11
N VAL A 59 12.39 5.25 -0.96
CA VAL A 59 11.10 4.67 -0.58
C VAL A 59 11.13 3.14 -0.71
N LEU A 60 10.56 2.42 0.25
CA LEU A 60 10.37 0.98 0.17
C LEU A 60 8.88 0.61 0.15
N ASP A 61 8.53 -0.34 -0.71
CA ASP A 61 7.25 -1.07 -0.63
C ASP A 61 7.52 -2.58 -0.49
N PRO A 62 7.38 -3.17 0.70
CA PRO A 62 7.62 -4.59 0.91
C PRO A 62 6.57 -5.51 0.25
N MET A 63 5.45 -4.97 -0.24
CA MET A 63 4.36 -5.73 -0.86
C MET A 63 3.85 -4.95 -2.08
N ALA A 64 4.74 -4.78 -3.05
CA ALA A 64 4.62 -3.79 -4.11
C ALA A 64 3.50 -4.07 -5.13
N GLY A 65 3.06 -5.32 -5.28
CA GLY A 65 2.06 -5.70 -6.26
C GLY A 65 2.47 -5.28 -7.66
N THR A 66 1.71 -4.35 -8.25
CA THR A 66 2.00 -3.80 -9.59
C THR A 66 2.78 -2.48 -9.59
N GLY A 67 3.38 -2.12 -8.46
CA GLY A 67 4.39 -1.07 -8.38
C GLY A 67 3.88 0.36 -8.23
N SER A 68 2.65 0.59 -7.74
CA SER A 68 2.11 1.95 -7.59
C SER A 68 2.97 2.87 -6.72
N THR A 69 3.56 2.35 -5.64
CA THR A 69 4.52 3.11 -4.80
C THR A 69 5.75 3.51 -5.59
N LEU A 70 6.30 2.60 -6.39
CA LEU A 70 7.55 2.83 -7.14
C LEU A 70 7.33 3.85 -8.27
N VAL A 71 6.21 3.74 -8.97
CA VAL A 71 5.78 4.75 -9.96
C VAL A 71 5.63 6.12 -9.32
N ALA A 72 4.97 6.18 -8.16
CA ALA A 72 4.78 7.44 -7.43
C ALA A 72 6.12 8.02 -6.92
N ALA A 73 7.02 7.18 -6.42
CA ALA A 73 8.36 7.58 -6.00
C ALA A 73 9.17 8.14 -7.17
N LEU A 74 9.10 7.48 -8.33
CA LEU A 74 9.79 7.93 -9.54
C LEU A 74 9.27 9.29 -10.02
N ARG A 75 7.95 9.48 -10.09
CA ARG A 75 7.32 10.78 -10.39
C ARG A 75 7.70 11.87 -9.41
N ALA A 76 7.88 11.50 -8.16
CA ALA A 76 8.33 12.39 -7.10
C ALA A 76 9.85 12.63 -7.16
N GLY A 77 10.63 11.94 -7.98
CA GLY A 77 12.08 12.10 -8.02
C GLY A 77 12.80 11.46 -6.83
N ARG A 78 12.30 10.32 -6.35
CA ARG A 78 12.86 9.51 -5.26
C ARG A 78 13.39 8.19 -5.79
N ASN A 79 14.37 7.63 -5.08
CA ASN A 79 14.75 6.23 -5.29
C ASN A 79 13.66 5.33 -4.71
N SER A 80 13.46 4.14 -5.28
CA SER A 80 12.53 3.18 -4.72
C SER A 80 12.92 1.72 -4.92
N TYR A 81 12.53 0.91 -3.93
CA TYR A 81 12.66 -0.53 -3.94
C TYR A 81 11.31 -1.14 -3.61
N GLY A 82 10.94 -2.18 -4.34
CA GLY A 82 9.72 -2.93 -4.15
C GLY A 82 10.02 -4.41 -3.99
N ILE A 83 9.22 -5.12 -3.20
CA ILE A 83 9.27 -6.57 -3.13
C ILE A 83 7.90 -7.13 -3.52
N GLU A 84 7.91 -8.12 -4.39
CA GLU A 84 6.70 -8.79 -4.84
C GLU A 84 6.96 -10.29 -4.93
N LEU A 85 6.16 -11.07 -4.21
CA LEU A 85 6.31 -12.52 -4.12
C LEU A 85 5.99 -13.20 -5.46
N ASN A 86 4.93 -12.77 -6.13
CA ASN A 86 4.51 -13.41 -7.36
C ASN A 86 5.34 -12.89 -8.56
N PRO A 87 6.06 -13.75 -9.30
CA PRO A 87 6.89 -13.35 -10.43
C PRO A 87 6.11 -12.66 -11.56
N LYS A 88 4.85 -13.03 -11.78
CA LYS A 88 3.96 -12.39 -12.77
C LYS A 88 3.71 -10.92 -12.39
N TYR A 89 3.39 -10.64 -11.12
CA TYR A 89 3.15 -9.27 -10.67
C TYR A 89 4.43 -8.46 -10.58
N ALA A 90 5.55 -9.08 -10.17
CA ALA A 90 6.86 -8.45 -10.19
C ALA A 90 7.25 -8.01 -11.63
N GLN A 91 7.04 -8.86 -12.63
CA GLN A 91 7.30 -8.51 -14.03
C GLN A 91 6.39 -7.39 -14.53
N ILE A 92 5.10 -7.43 -14.19
CA ILE A 92 4.16 -6.34 -14.50
C ILE A 92 4.63 -5.02 -13.88
N ALA A 93 5.04 -5.03 -12.61
CA ALA A 93 5.53 -3.84 -11.94
C ALA A 93 6.78 -3.29 -12.64
N HIS A 94 7.73 -4.16 -12.99
CA HIS A 94 8.92 -3.80 -13.76
C HIS A 94 8.54 -3.05 -15.05
N ASP A 95 7.65 -3.62 -15.86
CA ASP A 95 7.29 -3.07 -17.17
C ASP A 95 6.58 -1.70 -17.03
N ILE A 96 5.73 -1.54 -16.01
CA ILE A 96 5.05 -0.27 -15.71
C ILE A 96 6.07 0.79 -15.27
N ILE A 97 7.01 0.43 -14.38
CA ILE A 97 8.04 1.34 -13.88
C ILE A 97 8.93 1.82 -15.02
N GLU A 98 9.32 0.92 -15.92
CA GLU A 98 10.17 1.26 -17.06
C GLU A 98 9.43 2.14 -18.08
N ALA A 99 8.17 1.82 -18.38
CA ALA A 99 7.34 2.67 -19.24
C ALA A 99 7.18 4.09 -18.66
N GLU A 100 6.98 4.20 -17.34
CA GLU A 100 6.91 5.49 -16.66
C GLU A 100 8.25 6.24 -16.70
N ARG A 101 9.37 5.54 -16.49
CA ARG A 101 10.72 6.12 -16.58
C ARG A 101 10.97 6.72 -17.96
N VAL A 102 10.66 5.98 -19.02
CA VAL A 102 10.77 6.47 -20.40
C VAL A 102 9.90 7.70 -20.63
N ALA A 103 8.67 7.71 -20.10
CA ALA A 103 7.77 8.85 -20.22
C ALA A 103 8.25 10.11 -19.48
N LEU A 104 8.94 9.94 -18.34
CA LEU A 104 9.48 11.05 -17.54
C LEU A 104 10.83 11.58 -18.08
N GLY A 105 11.62 10.74 -18.75
CA GLY A 105 12.86 11.12 -19.43
C GLY A 105 14.04 11.42 -18.49
N ASP A 106 14.94 12.30 -18.95
CA ASP A 106 16.22 12.61 -18.31
C ASP A 106 16.16 12.97 -16.81
N PRO A 107 15.14 13.71 -16.30
CA PRO A 107 15.09 14.12 -14.88
C PRO A 107 15.09 12.96 -13.87
N VAL A 108 14.71 11.75 -14.29
CA VAL A 108 14.65 10.56 -13.43
C VAL A 108 15.63 9.46 -13.85
N SER A 109 16.44 9.71 -14.87
CA SER A 109 17.35 8.72 -15.48
C SER A 109 18.35 8.12 -14.48
N ASN A 110 18.78 8.92 -13.49
CA ASN A 110 19.74 8.52 -12.46
C ASN A 110 19.10 7.90 -11.21
N LEU A 111 17.76 7.83 -11.12
CA LEU A 111 17.06 7.28 -9.97
C LEU A 111 16.95 5.76 -10.04
N GLN A 112 17.24 5.09 -8.93
CA GLN A 112 16.99 3.67 -8.76
C GLN A 112 15.49 3.43 -8.52
N SER A 113 14.88 2.56 -9.31
CA SER A 113 13.50 2.10 -9.11
C SER A 113 13.46 0.63 -9.45
N LEU A 114 13.61 -0.22 -8.42
CA LEU A 114 13.86 -1.65 -8.59
C LEU A 114 12.76 -2.48 -7.94
N ILE A 115 12.20 -3.41 -8.69
CA ILE A 115 11.33 -4.46 -8.15
C ILE A 115 12.17 -5.73 -7.94
N ILE A 116 12.08 -6.30 -6.74
CA ILE A 116 12.70 -7.55 -6.34
C ILE A 116 11.59 -8.59 -6.32
N ASN A 117 11.72 -9.66 -7.12
CA ASN A 117 10.84 -10.80 -6.99
C ASN A 117 11.30 -11.66 -5.79
N GLY A 118 10.49 -11.71 -4.73
CA GLY A 118 10.89 -12.38 -3.50
C GLY A 118 9.90 -12.24 -2.35
N ASP A 119 10.18 -12.91 -1.25
CA ASP A 119 9.40 -12.88 -0.02
C ASP A 119 9.83 -11.70 0.86
N ALA A 120 8.88 -10.82 1.19
CA ALA A 120 9.09 -9.69 2.08
C ALA A 120 9.60 -10.07 3.48
N ALA A 121 9.27 -11.27 3.97
CA ALA A 121 9.79 -11.79 5.24
C ALA A 121 11.31 -12.04 5.19
N GLN A 122 11.89 -12.18 3.99
CA GLN A 122 13.31 -12.38 3.76
C GLN A 122 14.05 -11.09 3.41
N ILE A 123 13.46 -9.92 3.68
CA ILE A 123 14.02 -8.59 3.36
C ILE A 123 15.51 -8.43 3.70
N SER A 124 15.96 -8.99 4.83
CA SER A 124 17.37 -8.91 5.28
C SER A 124 18.36 -9.62 4.35
N THR A 125 17.87 -10.48 3.46
CA THR A 125 18.69 -11.18 2.46
C THR A 125 18.89 -10.37 1.19
N TYR A 126 18.07 -9.35 0.95
CA TYR A 126 18.15 -8.51 -0.22
C TYR A 126 19.07 -7.31 0.01
N GLN A 127 19.80 -6.92 -1.04
CA GLN A 127 20.65 -5.74 -1.02
C GLN A 127 19.81 -4.50 -1.30
N VAL A 128 19.32 -3.85 -0.23
CA VAL A 128 18.63 -2.56 -0.29
C VAL A 128 19.41 -1.52 0.52
N PRO A 129 19.41 -0.24 0.10
CA PRO A 129 20.04 0.82 0.89
C PRO A 129 19.23 1.13 2.15
N LEU A 130 19.74 2.04 2.98
CA LEU A 130 18.93 2.60 4.07
C LEU A 130 17.70 3.32 3.52
N ILE A 131 16.57 3.06 4.15
CA ILE A 131 15.24 3.50 3.73
C ILE A 131 14.80 4.72 4.56
N ASP A 132 14.31 5.74 3.86
CA ASP A 132 13.84 6.98 4.47
C ASP A 132 12.32 6.92 4.74
N TYR A 133 11.59 6.15 3.94
CA TYR A 133 10.14 6.02 4.05
C TYR A 133 9.63 4.67 3.53
N VAL A 134 8.67 4.07 4.24
CA VAL A 134 7.91 2.90 3.75
C VAL A 134 6.50 3.33 3.40
N LEU A 135 6.02 2.97 2.22
CA LEU A 135 4.62 3.12 1.84
C LEU A 135 4.13 1.83 1.23
N THR A 136 3.05 1.28 1.77
CA THR A 136 2.56 -0.03 1.35
C THR A 136 1.07 -0.21 1.62
N SER A 137 0.48 -1.21 0.96
CA SER A 137 -0.85 -1.73 1.24
C SER A 137 -0.75 -3.25 1.29
N PRO A 138 -0.86 -3.88 2.47
CA PRO A 138 -0.76 -5.33 2.57
C PRO A 138 -1.97 -6.04 1.94
N PRO A 139 -1.87 -7.35 1.69
CA PRO A 139 -3.04 -8.16 1.36
C PRO A 139 -4.08 -8.08 2.48
N TYR A 140 -5.36 -8.08 2.11
CA TYR A 140 -6.48 -8.03 3.07
C TYR A 140 -6.87 -9.43 3.53
N TRP A 141 -5.90 -10.19 4.07
CA TRP A 141 -6.08 -11.60 4.46
C TRP A 141 -6.62 -12.45 3.28
N ASP A 142 -7.37 -13.51 3.57
CA ASP A 142 -7.95 -14.43 2.58
C ASP A 142 -9.27 -13.91 1.95
N MET A 143 -9.53 -12.60 1.98
CA MET A 143 -10.83 -12.04 1.53
C MET A 143 -11.18 -12.37 0.07
N LEU A 144 -10.24 -12.83 -0.74
CA LEU A 144 -10.50 -13.31 -2.11
C LEU A 144 -11.01 -14.76 -2.19
N HIS A 145 -10.84 -15.56 -1.14
CA HIS A 145 -11.39 -16.90 -1.00
C HIS A 145 -12.77 -16.92 -0.32
N ALA A 146 -13.28 -15.75 0.11
CA ALA A 146 -14.57 -15.66 0.80
C ALA A 146 -15.75 -16.04 -0.12
N ARG A 147 -16.61 -16.96 0.35
CA ARG A 147 -17.89 -17.33 -0.30
C ARG A 147 -18.72 -16.07 -0.62
N GLY A 148 -18.92 -15.81 -1.91
CA GLY A 148 -19.60 -14.60 -2.44
C GLY A 148 -18.78 -13.77 -3.42
N ALA A 149 -17.45 -13.98 -3.48
CA ALA A 149 -16.57 -13.38 -4.50
C ALA A 149 -17.05 -13.69 -5.94
N GLU A 150 -17.63 -14.88 -6.16
CA GLU A 150 -18.20 -15.30 -7.45
C GLU A 150 -19.40 -14.45 -7.90
N THR A 151 -20.23 -13.97 -6.97
CA THR A 151 -21.40 -13.12 -7.29
C THR A 151 -20.96 -11.71 -7.67
N GLN A 152 -19.85 -11.24 -7.08
CA GLN A 152 -19.19 -9.97 -7.46
C GLN A 152 -18.46 -10.11 -8.81
N LYS A 153 -17.94 -11.30 -9.12
CA LYS A 153 -17.32 -11.70 -10.40
C LYS A 153 -18.32 -11.62 -11.57
N LYS A 154 -19.56 -12.09 -11.40
CA LYS A 154 -20.61 -11.97 -12.44
C LYS A 154 -21.04 -10.53 -12.75
N ARG A 155 -20.86 -9.58 -11.82
CA ARG A 155 -21.24 -8.16 -12.01
C ARG A 155 -20.13 -7.30 -12.61
N ARG A 156 -18.88 -7.73 -12.53
CA ARG A 156 -17.73 -7.07 -13.17
C ARG A 156 -17.42 -7.82 -14.46
N SER A 157 -17.79 -7.27 -15.61
CA SER A 157 -17.46 -7.80 -16.94
C SER A 157 -15.96 -7.62 -17.27
N SER A 158 -15.07 -8.06 -16.37
CA SER A 158 -13.63 -8.07 -16.55
C SER A 158 -13.13 -9.47 -16.26
N THR A 159 -12.59 -10.12 -17.28
CA THR A 159 -12.03 -11.47 -17.26
C THR A 159 -10.77 -11.64 -16.39
N ASP A 160 -10.29 -10.59 -15.71
CA ASP A 160 -8.97 -10.57 -15.04
C ASP A 160 -9.03 -10.37 -13.52
N LEU A 161 -9.98 -11.00 -12.84
CA LEU A 161 -9.91 -11.13 -11.38
C LEU A 161 -9.34 -12.51 -11.05
N ASP A 162 -8.02 -12.60 -11.02
CA ASP A 162 -7.32 -13.69 -10.31
C ASP A 162 -7.71 -13.53 -8.83
N VAL A 163 -8.68 -14.36 -8.40
CA VAL A 163 -9.07 -14.55 -6.99
C VAL A 163 -8.02 -15.32 -6.21
N HIS A 164 -6.98 -15.79 -6.90
CA HIS A 164 -5.87 -16.56 -6.39
C HIS A 164 -4.59 -15.81 -6.75
N TYR A 165 -3.97 -15.14 -5.77
CA TYR A 165 -2.72 -14.40 -6.03
C TYR A 165 -1.55 -15.36 -6.27
N SER A 166 -1.43 -16.46 -5.50
CA SER A 166 -0.37 -17.46 -5.67
C SER A 166 -0.66 -18.76 -4.91
N ASP A 167 -0.16 -19.90 -5.38
CA ASP A 167 -0.12 -21.17 -4.62
C ASP A 167 1.07 -21.22 -3.65
N ASP A 168 1.85 -20.15 -3.55
CA ASP A 168 3.04 -20.08 -2.70
C ASP A 168 2.66 -20.19 -1.21
N PRO A 169 3.27 -21.09 -0.42
CA PRO A 169 2.97 -21.24 1.01
C PRO A 169 3.35 -20.01 1.86
N ASN A 170 4.19 -19.12 1.33
CA ASN A 170 4.56 -17.86 1.95
C ASN A 170 3.63 -16.70 1.56
N ASP A 171 2.68 -16.91 0.64
CA ASP A 171 1.65 -15.92 0.34
C ASP A 171 0.75 -15.75 1.57
N LEU A 172 0.73 -14.53 2.13
CA LEU A 172 -0.11 -14.18 3.27
C LEU A 172 -1.61 -14.38 2.98
N GLY A 173 -2.02 -14.33 1.71
CA GLY A 173 -3.39 -14.61 1.27
C GLY A 173 -3.85 -16.05 1.53
N ASN A 174 -2.90 -16.98 1.68
CA ASN A 174 -3.17 -18.41 1.91
C ASN A 174 -3.33 -18.78 3.40
N VAL A 175 -3.16 -17.83 4.33
CA VAL A 175 -3.26 -18.09 5.76
C VAL A 175 -4.72 -18.05 6.19
N GLU A 176 -5.29 -19.18 6.62
CA GLU A 176 -6.71 -19.27 6.98
C GLU A 176 -7.08 -18.70 8.35
N ASP A 177 -6.12 -18.62 9.29
CA ASP A 177 -6.33 -18.08 10.63
C ASP A 177 -5.95 -16.60 10.70
N TYR A 178 -6.81 -15.79 11.32
CA TYR A 178 -6.63 -14.33 11.33
C TYR A 178 -5.45 -13.90 12.21
N GLU A 179 -5.27 -14.53 13.37
CA GLU A 179 -4.20 -14.16 14.31
C GLU A 179 -2.84 -14.56 13.73
N ALA A 180 -2.74 -15.76 13.13
CA ALA A 180 -1.55 -16.20 12.42
C ALA A 180 -1.22 -15.31 11.21
N PHE A 181 -2.24 -14.84 10.48
CA PHE A 181 -2.05 -13.87 9.39
C PHE A 181 -1.51 -12.54 9.92
N LEU A 182 -2.12 -12.01 10.99
CA LEU A 182 -1.72 -10.76 11.61
C LEU A 182 -0.28 -10.83 12.13
N GLU A 183 0.08 -11.92 12.81
CA GLU A 183 1.43 -12.17 13.34
C GLU A 183 2.47 -12.12 12.21
N LYS A 184 2.28 -12.92 11.15
CA LYS A 184 3.18 -12.94 9.99
C LYS A 184 3.32 -11.55 9.34
N LEU A 185 2.20 -10.85 9.16
CA LEU A 185 2.20 -9.52 8.55
C LEU A 185 2.98 -8.50 9.41
N VAL A 186 2.74 -8.51 10.72
CA VAL A 186 3.43 -7.63 11.67
C VAL A 186 4.92 -7.95 11.72
N ASP A 187 5.30 -9.23 11.65
CA ASP A 187 6.70 -9.66 11.69
C ASP A 187 7.49 -9.21 10.45
N ILE A 188 6.86 -9.20 9.26
CA ILE A 188 7.46 -8.58 8.06
C ILE A 188 7.79 -7.11 8.35
N TYR A 189 6.84 -6.34 8.91
CA TYR A 189 7.07 -4.93 9.22
C TYR A 189 8.11 -4.71 10.33
N LYS A 190 8.18 -5.59 11.33
CA LYS A 190 9.25 -5.56 12.34
C LYS A 190 10.61 -5.80 11.71
N GLY A 191 10.69 -6.74 10.76
CA GLY A 191 11.90 -7.07 10.00
C GLY A 191 12.48 -5.90 9.22
N LEU A 192 11.67 -4.88 8.89
CA LEU A 192 12.14 -3.67 8.21
C LEU A 192 12.98 -2.75 9.11
N LYS A 193 12.82 -2.81 10.44
CA LYS A 193 13.37 -1.81 11.39
C LYS A 193 14.89 -1.56 11.25
N PRO A 194 15.74 -2.58 11.02
CA PRO A 194 17.18 -2.38 10.82
C PRO A 194 17.53 -1.61 9.54
N LEU A 195 16.65 -1.63 8.54
CA LEU A 195 16.86 -1.00 7.22
C LEU A 195 16.39 0.45 7.19
N LEU A 196 15.58 0.87 8.16
CA LEU A 196 15.07 2.22 8.23
C LEU A 196 16.07 3.17 8.88
N ARG A 197 16.17 4.40 8.36
CA ARG A 197 16.88 5.48 9.08
C ARG A 197 16.18 5.81 10.39
N GLU A 198 16.93 6.37 11.33
CA GLU A 198 16.35 6.97 12.53
C GLU A 198 15.37 8.07 12.13
N LYS A 199 14.19 8.08 12.79
CA LYS A 199 13.06 8.98 12.47
C LYS A 199 12.41 8.78 11.10
N ALA A 200 12.75 7.71 10.36
CA ALA A 200 12.02 7.31 9.16
C ALA A 200 10.56 6.96 9.48
N TYR A 201 9.68 7.21 8.51
CA TYR A 201 8.24 6.96 8.64
C TYR A 201 7.83 5.70 7.88
N LEU A 202 6.72 5.10 8.31
CA LEU A 202 6.04 4.04 7.58
C LEU A 202 4.56 4.39 7.48
N THR A 203 4.00 4.35 6.28
CA THR A 203 2.57 4.43 6.05
C THR A 203 2.04 3.09 5.58
N ILE A 204 1.10 2.53 6.34
CA ILE A 204 0.39 1.31 5.98
C ILE A 204 -1.05 1.67 5.63
N ILE A 205 -1.43 1.47 4.38
CA ILE A 205 -2.79 1.71 3.89
C ILE A 205 -3.58 0.41 4.00
N VAL A 206 -4.60 0.39 4.85
CA VAL A 206 -5.34 -0.83 5.15
C VAL A 206 -6.82 -0.57 5.43
N LYS A 207 -7.63 -1.63 5.40
CA LYS A 207 -9.07 -1.66 5.65
C LYS A 207 -9.35 -2.73 6.68
N ASN A 208 -10.36 -2.49 7.50
CA ASN A 208 -10.93 -3.55 8.32
C ASN A 208 -11.60 -4.59 7.41
N VAL A 209 -11.46 -5.85 7.79
CA VAL A 209 -11.92 -7.01 7.02
C VAL A 209 -13.32 -7.41 7.49
N LYS A 210 -14.19 -7.80 6.57
CA LYS A 210 -15.53 -8.32 6.86
C LYS A 210 -15.67 -9.73 6.31
N LYS A 211 -15.79 -10.73 7.18
CA LYS A 211 -15.89 -12.14 6.79
C LYS A 211 -16.81 -12.90 7.75
N GLY A 212 -17.70 -13.73 7.21
CA GLY A 212 -18.60 -14.57 8.01
C GLY A 212 -19.52 -13.78 8.95
N GLY A 213 -19.95 -12.57 8.56
CA GLY A 213 -20.77 -11.69 9.42
C GLY A 213 -20.01 -10.98 10.55
N LYS A 214 -18.69 -11.19 10.67
CA LYS A 214 -17.82 -10.55 11.66
C LYS A 214 -16.96 -9.47 11.01
N ILE A 215 -16.67 -8.41 11.77
CA ILE A 215 -15.65 -7.42 11.44
C ILE A 215 -14.36 -7.80 12.16
N TYR A 216 -13.27 -7.85 11.40
CA TYR A 216 -11.91 -7.99 11.91
C TYR A 216 -11.24 -6.62 11.82
N PRO A 217 -10.89 -5.99 12.96
CA PRO A 217 -10.39 -4.62 13.00
C PRO A 217 -8.90 -4.54 12.62
N LEU A 218 -8.53 -5.09 11.47
CA LEU A 218 -7.16 -5.24 10.99
C LEU A 218 -6.32 -3.96 11.11
N ALA A 219 -6.89 -2.79 10.81
CA ALA A 219 -6.17 -1.53 10.96
C ALA A 219 -5.74 -1.28 12.41
N TRP A 220 -6.63 -1.54 13.37
CA TRP A 220 -6.38 -1.31 14.79
C TRP A 220 -5.51 -2.39 15.40
N ASP A 221 -5.65 -3.63 14.95
CA ASP A 221 -4.80 -4.73 15.39
C ASP A 221 -3.34 -4.52 14.93
N ILE A 222 -3.13 -4.10 13.67
CA ILE A 222 -1.82 -3.65 13.19
C ILE A 222 -1.32 -2.46 14.02
N ALA A 223 -2.15 -1.44 14.26
CA ALA A 223 -1.79 -0.28 15.05
C ALA A 223 -1.29 -0.64 16.45
N ARG A 224 -2.00 -1.56 17.12
CA ARG A 224 -1.66 -2.03 18.47
C ARG A 224 -0.38 -2.84 18.49
N GLU A 225 -0.26 -3.86 17.64
CA GLU A 225 0.90 -4.77 17.68
C GLU A 225 2.17 -4.11 17.14
N LEU A 226 2.07 -3.40 16.01
CA LEU A 226 3.21 -2.72 15.41
C LEU A 226 3.63 -1.48 16.23
N GLY A 227 2.70 -0.90 16.99
CA GLY A 227 2.94 0.17 17.96
C GLY A 227 3.93 -0.20 19.08
N ARG A 228 4.20 -1.50 19.29
CA ARG A 228 5.23 -1.99 20.21
C ARG A 228 6.65 -1.85 19.65
N THR A 229 6.78 -1.76 18.33
CA THR A 229 8.06 -1.72 17.60
C THR A 229 8.39 -0.32 17.08
N TYR A 230 7.37 0.38 16.60
CA TYR A 230 7.42 1.74 16.08
C TYR A 230 6.42 2.60 16.84
N THR A 231 6.63 3.92 16.90
CA THR A 231 5.61 4.80 17.48
C THR A 231 4.54 5.12 16.45
N LEU A 232 3.29 4.77 16.73
CA LEU A 232 2.14 5.26 15.97
C LEU A 232 2.01 6.78 16.17
N LYS A 233 1.99 7.53 15.06
CA LYS A 233 1.94 9.00 15.03
C LYS A 233 0.57 9.53 14.62
N ASP A 234 -0.13 8.83 13.73
CA ASP A 234 -1.40 9.26 13.19
C ASP A 234 -2.16 8.08 12.54
N GLU A 235 -3.47 8.26 12.38
CA GLU A 235 -4.40 7.34 11.73
C GLU A 235 -5.28 8.10 10.72
N LYS A 236 -4.64 8.59 9.65
CA LYS A 236 -5.31 9.40 8.64
C LYS A 236 -6.34 8.58 7.86
N ILE A 237 -7.51 9.13 7.58
CA ILE A 237 -8.61 8.41 6.92
C ILE A 237 -8.74 8.85 5.46
N TRP A 238 -8.54 7.90 4.53
CA TRP A 238 -8.82 8.10 3.10
C TRP A 238 -10.27 7.72 2.80
N LEU A 239 -11.09 8.70 2.42
CA LEU A 239 -12.49 8.54 2.06
C LEU A 239 -12.68 8.34 0.54
N GLN A 240 -13.59 7.44 0.17
CA GLN A 240 -13.98 7.11 -1.20
C GLN A 240 -15.47 7.42 -1.41
N ASP A 241 -15.80 8.71 -1.57
CA ASP A 241 -17.17 9.21 -1.73
C ASP A 241 -17.78 8.93 -3.12
N ASN A 242 -16.99 8.38 -4.04
CA ASN A 242 -17.42 8.02 -5.39
C ASN A 242 -17.92 6.57 -5.52
N GLN A 243 -17.94 5.79 -4.43
CA GLN A 243 -18.41 4.40 -4.43
C GLN A 243 -19.94 4.33 -4.31
N ARG A 244 -20.55 3.39 -5.03
CA ARG A 244 -22.00 3.17 -4.96
C ARG A 244 -22.38 2.39 -3.70
N LEU A 245 -23.46 2.81 -3.03
CA LEU A 245 -24.05 2.07 -1.93
C LEU A 245 -24.59 0.72 -2.40
N SER A 246 -24.29 -0.32 -1.64
CA SER A 246 -24.92 -1.63 -1.77
C SER A 246 -25.94 -1.82 -0.65
N PRO A 247 -27.14 -2.36 -0.94
CA PRO A 247 -28.22 -2.54 0.04
C PRO A 247 -27.97 -3.79 0.90
N PHE A 248 -26.80 -3.89 1.51
CA PHE A 248 -26.45 -5.06 2.32
C PHE A 248 -27.37 -5.19 3.53
N GLY A 249 -27.90 -6.40 3.75
CA GLY A 249 -28.74 -6.70 4.90
C GLY A 249 -30.14 -6.06 4.89
N LEU A 250 -30.53 -5.36 3.81
CA LEU A 250 -31.85 -4.73 3.69
C LEU A 250 -32.97 -5.78 3.89
N GLY A 251 -33.81 -5.56 4.90
CA GLY A 251 -34.92 -6.47 5.25
C GLY A 251 -34.53 -7.69 6.10
N SER A 252 -33.27 -7.82 6.55
CA SER A 252 -32.82 -8.97 7.32
C SER A 252 -31.86 -8.65 8.48
N ALA A 253 -30.78 -7.90 8.24
CA ALA A 253 -29.73 -7.66 9.24
C ALA A 253 -28.99 -6.33 9.01
N TRP A 254 -28.29 -5.82 10.03
CA TRP A 254 -27.39 -4.67 9.84
C TRP A 254 -26.09 -5.10 9.18
N VAL A 255 -25.79 -4.52 8.00
CA VAL A 255 -24.51 -4.70 7.32
C VAL A 255 -24.07 -3.34 6.75
N SER A 256 -22.95 -2.82 7.23
CA SER A 256 -22.46 -1.50 6.79
C SER A 256 -21.75 -1.57 5.43
N ASN A 257 -21.82 -0.47 4.69
CA ASN A 257 -20.88 -0.19 3.59
C ASN A 257 -19.57 0.33 4.19
N THR A 258 -18.42 0.01 3.58
CA THR A 258 -17.11 0.53 4.01
C THR A 258 -16.45 1.24 2.84
N PHE A 259 -16.33 2.57 2.94
CA PHE A 259 -15.81 3.44 1.88
C PHE A 259 -14.60 4.24 2.33
N HIS A 260 -13.85 3.72 3.29
CA HIS A 260 -12.63 4.35 3.75
C HIS A 260 -11.50 3.34 3.91
N HIS A 261 -10.27 3.83 3.84
CA HIS A 261 -9.08 3.13 4.30
C HIS A 261 -8.45 3.93 5.43
N TYR A 262 -7.74 3.23 6.30
CA TYR A 262 -6.83 3.80 7.29
C TYR A 262 -5.46 3.92 6.65
N CYS A 263 -4.82 5.07 6.80
CA CYS A 263 -3.43 5.32 6.47
C CYS A 263 -2.69 5.47 7.80
N LEU A 264 -2.26 4.34 8.36
CA LEU A 264 -1.59 4.29 9.65
C LEU A 264 -0.17 4.83 9.49
N GLN A 265 0.19 5.84 10.29
CA GLN A 265 1.48 6.50 10.25
C GLN A 265 2.33 6.07 11.44
N PHE A 266 3.39 5.33 11.19
CA PHE A 266 4.37 4.96 12.20
C PHE A 266 5.67 5.69 12.00
N ARG A 267 6.47 5.79 13.07
CA ARG A 267 7.84 6.30 13.01
C ARG A 267 8.80 5.40 13.79
N LYS A 268 9.98 5.16 13.22
CA LYS A 268 11.12 4.61 13.95
C LYS A 268 11.69 5.67 14.88
N GLU A 269 11.67 5.42 16.18
CA GLU A 269 12.23 6.33 17.19
C GLU A 269 13.71 6.08 17.45
#